data_AF-A0A8X6TCR6-F1
#
_entry.id   AF-A0A8X6TCR6-F1
#
_cell.length_a   1.000
_cell.length_b   1.000
_cell.length_c   1.000
_cell.angle_alpha   90.00
_cell.angle_beta   90.00
_cell.angle_gamma   90.00
#
_symmetry.space_group_name_H-M   'P 1'
#
loop_
_entity.id
_entity.type
_entity.pdbx_description
1 polymer ?
#
loop_
_entity_poly.entity_id
_entity_poly.type
_entity_poly.pdbx_seq_one_letter_code
_entity_poly.pdbx_strand_id
1 'polypeptide(L)'
;MQESSSLQFKPSTLPSGKTLWCDISTSKIRSYIPEEFRMQMFQQMHGFCHPGVKSTIKQMIEKFFWPEMKKQVGEWAKTCMRCQKCKVNSHTKSKFGVVIPNSKWKI
;
A
#
# COMPACT_ATOMS: atom_id res chain seq x y z
N MET A 1 9.47 9.90 -19.64
CA MET A 1 10.19 11.06 -19.10
C MET A 1 9.45 11.45 -17.83
N GLN A 2 9.93 11.09 -16.63
CA GLN A 2 9.32 11.56 -15.39
C GLN A 2 9.97 12.89 -15.05
N GLU A 3 9.22 13.98 -15.26
CA GLU A 3 9.62 15.29 -14.75
C GLU A 3 9.89 15.19 -13.25
N SER A 4 11.04 15.68 -12.85
CA SER A 4 11.38 15.92 -11.45
C SER A 4 10.51 17.05 -10.92
N SER A 5 9.25 16.74 -10.63
CA SER A 5 8.34 17.66 -9.94
C SER A 5 8.97 17.96 -8.59
N SER A 6 9.49 19.18 -8.45
CA SER A 6 10.05 19.68 -7.20
C SER A 6 8.94 19.71 -6.16
N LEU A 7 9.18 19.12 -4.98
CA LEU A 7 8.19 19.11 -3.90
C LEU A 7 7.85 20.54 -3.51
N GLN A 8 6.55 20.85 -3.41
CA GLN A 8 6.07 22.20 -3.09
C GLN A 8 5.29 22.14 -1.78
N PHE A 9 5.94 22.50 -0.68
CA PHE A 9 5.30 22.56 0.64
C PHE A 9 4.74 23.94 0.92
N LYS A 10 3.47 24.00 1.33
CA LYS A 10 2.84 25.22 1.83
C LYS A 10 2.17 24.96 3.18
N PRO A 11 2.27 25.90 4.14
CA PRO A 11 1.49 25.85 5.36
C PRO A 11 0.00 26.09 5.04
N SER A 12 -0.88 25.35 5.71
CA SER A 12 -2.33 25.47 5.65
C SER A 12 -2.86 25.64 7.06
N THR A 13 -3.70 26.66 7.29
CA THR A 13 -4.31 26.93 8.59
C THR A 13 -5.57 26.09 8.75
N LEU A 14 -5.60 25.24 9.76
CA LEU A 14 -6.78 24.47 10.14
C LEU A 14 -7.80 25.38 10.85
N PRO A 15 -9.10 25.02 10.86
CA PRO A 15 -10.12 25.75 11.62
C PRO A 15 -9.81 25.87 13.13
N SER A 16 -8.97 24.98 13.65
CA SER A 16 -8.48 24.99 15.03
C SER A 16 -7.37 26.02 15.31
N GLY A 17 -6.95 26.80 14.30
CA GLY A 17 -5.84 27.76 14.40
C GLY A 17 -4.45 27.13 14.30
N LYS A 18 -4.35 25.80 14.14
CA LYS A 18 -3.07 25.09 13.98
C LYS A 18 -2.61 25.10 12.52
N THR A 19 -1.30 25.12 12.33
CA THR A 19 -0.66 25.07 11.00
C THR A 19 -0.31 23.63 10.61
N LEU A 20 -0.71 23.23 9.41
CA LEU A 20 -0.38 21.93 8.81
C LEU A 20 0.41 22.15 7.52
N TRP A 21 1.54 21.45 7.37
CA TRP A 21 2.29 21.48 6.13
C TRP A 21 1.67 20.54 5.11
N CYS A 22 1.43 21.05 3.91
CA CYS A 22 0.85 20.29 2.81
C CYS A 22 1.74 20.37 1.58
N ASP A 23 1.94 19.24 0.93
CA ASP A 23 2.50 19.18 -0.41
C ASP A 23 1.40 19.42 -1.45
N ILE A 24 1.66 20.39 -2.32
CA ILE A 24 0.78 20.83 -3.41
C ILE A 24 1.40 20.58 -4.81
N SER A 25 2.55 19.90 -4.88
CA SER A 25 3.22 19.59 -6.15
C SER A 25 2.39 18.66 -7.05
N THR A 26 1.48 17.89 -6.47
CA THR A 26 0.59 16.98 -7.19
C THR A 26 -0.81 17.55 -7.32
N SER A 27 -1.61 17.00 -8.26
CA SER A 27 -3.02 17.39 -8.46
C SER A 27 -3.90 17.19 -7.21
N LYS A 28 -3.43 16.39 -6.25
CA LYS A 28 -4.06 16.21 -4.93
C LYS A 28 -3.15 16.84 -3.86
N ILE A 29 -3.76 17.58 -2.93
CA ILE A 29 -3.07 18.13 -1.77
C ILE A 29 -2.78 16.99 -0.79
N ARG A 30 -1.52 16.88 -0.34
CA ARG A 30 -1.07 15.81 0.56
C ARG A 30 -0.59 16.38 1.88
N SER A 31 -1.20 16.00 2.98
CA SER A 31 -0.81 16.48 4.32
C SER A 31 0.48 15.80 4.80
N TYR A 32 1.41 16.57 5.35
CA TYR A 32 2.59 16.04 6.02
C TYR A 32 2.20 15.37 7.34
N ILE A 33 2.67 14.14 7.56
CA ILE A 33 2.36 13.36 8.77
C ILE A 33 3.62 13.19 9.63
N PRO A 34 3.63 13.73 10.88
CA PRO A 34 4.67 13.47 11.86
C PRO A 34 4.78 12.00 12.21
N GLU A 35 5.96 11.57 12.65
CA GLU A 35 6.30 10.16 12.87
C GLU A 35 5.34 9.44 13.81
N GLU A 36 4.97 10.09 14.92
CA GLU A 36 4.05 9.58 15.93
C GLU A 36 2.67 9.19 15.38
N PHE A 37 2.21 9.83 14.29
CA PHE A 37 0.89 9.59 13.71
C PHE A 37 0.92 8.63 12.51
N ARG A 38 2.10 8.28 11.97
CA ARG A 38 2.19 7.50 10.73
C ARG A 38 1.55 6.12 10.88
N MET A 39 1.81 5.42 11.98
CA MET A 39 1.22 4.10 12.26
C MET A 39 -0.30 4.21 12.44
N GLN A 40 -0.79 5.23 13.13
CA GLN A 40 -2.22 5.45 13.31
C GLN A 40 -2.91 5.67 11.95
N MET A 41 -2.34 6.53 11.10
CA MET A 41 -2.87 6.76 9.74
C MET A 41 -2.85 5.48 8.89
N PHE A 42 -1.79 4.68 9.01
CA PHE A 42 -1.72 3.37 8.35
C PHE A 42 -2.84 2.44 8.83
N GLN A 43 -3.02 2.29 10.14
CA GLN A 43 -4.04 1.41 10.71
C GLN A 43 -5.45 1.83 10.30
N GLN A 44 -5.74 3.14 10.26
CA GLN A 44 -7.02 3.66 9.78
C GLN A 44 -7.26 3.26 8.32
N MET A 45 -6.30 3.51 7.43
CA MET A 45 -6.46 3.24 5.99
C MET A 45 -6.44 1.74 5.65
N HIS A 46 -5.52 0.99 6.26
CA HIS A 46 -5.38 -0.44 6.03
C HIS A 46 -6.48 -1.25 6.74
N GLY A 47 -6.99 -0.76 7.88
CA GLY A 47 -7.98 -1.46 8.70
C GLY A 47 -9.36 -1.58 8.07
N PHE A 48 -9.74 -0.71 7.12
CA PHE A 48 -11.05 -0.76 6.46
C PHE A 48 -11.35 -2.12 5.80
N CYS A 49 -10.42 -2.61 4.99
CA CYS A 49 -10.63 -3.83 4.19
C CYS A 49 -9.36 -4.70 4.07
N HIS A 50 -8.31 -4.43 4.87
CA HIS A 50 -7.02 -5.10 4.73
C HIS A 50 -6.50 -5.15 3.27
N PRO A 51 -6.50 -4.00 2.54
CA PRO A 51 -6.11 -3.98 1.14
C PRO A 51 -4.66 -4.44 0.97
N GLY A 52 -4.37 -5.04 -0.19
CA GLY A 52 -3.01 -5.47 -0.53
C GLY A 52 -2.02 -4.30 -0.52
N VAL A 53 -0.73 -4.64 -0.44
CA VAL A 53 0.39 -3.68 -0.31
C VAL A 53 0.31 -2.51 -1.30
N LYS A 54 0.18 -2.80 -2.60
CA LYS A 54 0.11 -1.78 -3.66
C LYS A 54 -1.10 -0.85 -3.48
N SER A 55 -2.25 -1.41 -3.10
CA SER A 55 -3.49 -0.63 -2.90
C SER A 55 -3.37 0.27 -1.66
N THR A 56 -2.83 -0.26 -0.55
CA THR A 56 -2.60 0.54 0.66
C THR A 56 -1.67 1.72 0.37
N ILE A 57 -0.53 1.46 -0.30
CA ILE A 57 0.42 2.51 -0.69
C ILE A 57 -0.26 3.58 -1.56
N LYS A 58 -1.03 3.18 -2.57
CA LYS A 58 -1.75 4.11 -3.45
C LYS A 58 -2.70 5.00 -2.66
N GLN A 59 -3.55 4.39 -1.83
CA GLN A 59 -4.55 5.12 -1.04
C GLN A 59 -3.92 6.13 -0.08
N MET A 60 -2.80 5.77 0.54
CA MET A 60 -2.12 6.67 1.48
C MET A 60 -1.41 7.82 0.76
N ILE A 61 -0.67 7.55 -0.34
CA ILE A 61 0.06 8.60 -1.09
C ILE A 61 -0.89 9.65 -1.66
N GLU A 62 -2.13 9.28 -1.99
CA GLU A 62 -3.11 10.24 -2.49
C GLU A 62 -3.53 11.29 -1.45
N LYS A 63 -3.31 11.04 -0.15
CA LYS A 63 -3.79 11.88 0.97
C LYS A 63 -2.67 12.44 1.84
N PHE A 64 -1.57 11.70 1.97
CA PHE A 64 -0.52 11.97 2.95
C PHE A 64 0.86 11.98 2.31
N PHE A 65 1.79 12.63 2.99
CA PHE A 65 3.18 12.68 2.59
C PHE A 65 4.12 12.56 3.80
N TRP A 66 5.18 11.77 3.65
CA TRP A 66 6.41 11.83 4.45
C TRP A 66 7.55 11.11 3.70
N PRO A 67 8.83 11.37 4.07
CA PRO A 67 9.97 10.65 3.49
C PRO A 67 9.88 9.13 3.69
N GLU A 68 10.29 8.34 2.70
CA GLU A 68 10.25 6.86 2.73
C GLU A 68 8.86 6.23 2.96
N MET A 69 7.77 6.99 2.81
CA MET A 69 6.40 6.52 3.01
C MET A 69 6.06 5.21 2.29
N LYS A 70 6.43 5.08 1.01
CA LYS A 70 6.19 3.85 0.22
C LYS A 70 6.81 2.61 0.85
N LYS A 71 8.04 2.75 1.37
CA LYS A 71 8.81 1.66 1.97
C LYS A 71 8.18 1.26 3.31
N GLN A 72 7.95 2.23 4.20
CA GLN A 72 7.37 1.99 5.52
C GLN A 72 5.97 1.38 5.43
N VAL A 73 5.06 1.98 4.65
CA VAL A 73 3.70 1.45 4.45
C VAL A 73 3.74 0.07 3.80
N GLY A 74 4.68 -0.13 2.86
CA GLY A 74 4.86 -1.41 2.21
C GLY A 74 5.27 -2.51 3.17
N GLU A 75 6.13 -2.20 4.13
CA GLU A 75 6.57 -3.11 5.18
C GLU A 75 5.44 -3.43 6.16
N TRP A 76 4.74 -2.42 6.67
CA TRP A 76 3.61 -2.61 7.59
C TRP A 76 2.48 -3.45 7.00
N ALA A 77 2.15 -3.23 5.72
CA ALA A 77 1.13 -4.04 5.03
C ALA A 77 1.60 -5.50 4.83
N LYS A 78 2.90 -5.74 4.63
CA LYS A 78 3.46 -7.10 4.50
C LYS A 78 3.50 -7.86 5.83
N THR A 79 3.73 -7.16 6.94
CA THR A 79 3.81 -7.72 8.30
C THR A 79 2.45 -7.79 9.01
N CYS A 80 1.36 -7.40 8.33
CA CYS A 80 0.02 -7.50 8.89
C CYS A 80 -0.39 -8.97 9.12
N MET A 81 -0.48 -9.36 10.40
CA MET A 81 -0.82 -10.73 10.82
C MET A 81 -2.17 -11.21 10.29
N ARG A 82 -3.17 -10.33 10.20
CA ARG A 82 -4.50 -10.68 9.65
C ARG A 82 -4.38 -11.01 8.16
N CYS A 83 -3.68 -10.17 7.40
CA CYS A 83 -3.43 -10.42 5.98
C CYS A 83 -2.61 -11.71 5.77
N GLN A 84 -1.58 -11.96 6.58
CA GLN A 84 -0.75 -13.17 6.47
C GLN A 84 -1.55 -14.44 6.73
N LYS A 85 -2.41 -14.46 7.76
CA LYS A 85 -3.27 -15.60 8.09
C LYS A 85 -4.32 -15.87 7.02
N CYS A 86 -4.95 -14.82 6.48
CA CYS A 86 -5.96 -14.96 5.44
C CYS A 86 -5.35 -15.30 4.08
N LYS A 87 -4.10 -14.94 3.84
CA LYS A 87 -3.37 -15.26 2.61
C LYS A 87 -2.81 -16.68 2.68
N VAL A 88 -3.71 -17.65 2.70
CA VAL A 88 -3.35 -19.05 2.48
C VAL A 88 -3.08 -19.22 0.99
N ASN A 89 -1.81 -19.25 0.60
CA ASN A 89 -1.40 -19.75 -0.72
C ASN A 89 -1.63 -21.27 -0.77
N SER A 90 -2.89 -21.71 -0.78
CA SER A 90 -3.22 -23.10 -1.11
C SER A 90 -3.12 -23.25 -2.62
N HIS A 91 -1.91 -23.23 -3.15
CA HIS A 91 -1.67 -23.89 -4.42
C HIS A 91 -1.79 -25.38 -4.12
N THR A 92 -2.80 -26.03 -4.71
CA THR A 92 -2.89 -27.49 -4.79
C THR A 92 -1.51 -27.97 -5.22
N LYS A 93 -0.77 -28.63 -4.33
CA LYS A 93 0.46 -29.32 -4.70
C LYS A 93 0.01 -30.45 -5.63
N SER A 94 0.00 -30.22 -6.94
CA SER A 94 -0.22 -31.28 -7.91
C SER A 94 0.83 -32.35 -7.65
N LYS A 95 0.39 -33.60 -7.44
CA LYS A 95 1.32 -34.73 -7.36
C LYS A 95 2.05 -34.79 -8.70
N PHE A 96 3.35 -34.50 -8.70
CA PHE A 96 4.20 -34.78 -9.85
C PHE A 96 4.17 -36.30 -10.07
N GLY A 97 3.83 -36.73 -11.28
CA GLY A 97 4.01 -38.11 -11.74
C GLY A 97 2.73 -38.95 -11.80
N VAL A 98 1.86 -38.67 -12.76
CA VAL A 98 1.18 -39.76 -13.48
C VAL A 98 1.66 -39.65 -14.92
N VAL A 99 2.62 -40.50 -15.29
CA VAL A 99 2.90 -40.76 -16.70
C VAL A 99 1.70 -41.53 -17.21
N ILE A 100 0.84 -40.88 -17.98
CA ILE A 100 -0.22 -41.58 -18.72
C ILE A 100 0.52 -42.30 -19.86
N PRO A 101 0.59 -43.65 -19.91
CA PRO A 101 1.14 -44.33 -21.07
C PRO A 101 0.25 -43.99 -22.25
N ASN A 102 0.87 -43.44 -23.30
CA ASN A 102 0.21 -42.95 -24.51
C ASN A 102 -0.55 -44.10 -25.20
N SER A 103 -1.80 -44.30 -24.78
CA SER A 103 -2.73 -45.21 -25.43
C SER A 103 -3.33 -44.43 -26.58
N LYS A 104 -2.86 -44.75 -27.79
CA LYS A 104 -3.34 -44.15 -29.04
C LYS A 104 -4.87 -44.22 -29.09
N TRP A 105 -5.52 -43.06 -29.03
CA TRP A 105 -6.94 -42.92 -29.32
C TRP A 105 -7.17 -43.30 -30.78
N LYS A 106 -7.69 -44.51 -31.02
CA LYS A 106 -8.32 -44.86 -32.30
C LYS A 106 -9.79 -44.49 -32.19
N ILE A 107 -10.20 -43.56 -33.05
CA ILE A 107 -11.59 -43.31 -33.42
C ILE A 107 -12.02 -44.42 -34.37
#